data_AF-A0A4C1SBV9-F1
#
_entry.id   AF-A0A4C1SBV9-F1
#
_cell.length_a   1.000
_cell.length_b   1.000
_cell.length_c   1.000
_cell.angle_alpha   90.00
_cell.angle_beta   90.00
_cell.angle_gamma   90.00
#
_symmetry.space_group_name_H-M   'P 1'
#
loop_
_entity.id
_entity.type
_entity.pdbx_description
1 polymer ?
#
loop_
_entity_poly.entity_id
_entity_poly.type
_entity_poly.pdbx_seq_one_letter_code
_entity_poly.pdbx_strand_id
1 'polypeptide(L)' 'MSDHTSPTKNINDLYPYPPCWQDDARVQVLLAPFHDRSVNAESYDAKMKFWQDTIREYCLFKGKANFSKNELRLNFSK' A
#
# COMPACT_ATOMS: atom_id res chain seq x y z
N MET A 1 -10.60 34.24 -11.52
CA MET A 1 -9.78 33.11 -12.00
C MET A 1 -9.03 32.61 -10.78
N SER A 2 -9.46 31.50 -10.20
CA SER A 2 -8.81 30.92 -9.02
C SER A 2 -7.82 29.88 -9.51
N ASP A 3 -6.53 30.15 -9.36
CA ASP A 3 -5.47 29.19 -9.63
C ASP A 3 -5.59 28.03 -8.64
N HIS A 4 -5.98 26.87 -9.17
CA HIS A 4 -5.86 25.59 -8.48
C HIS A 4 -4.39 25.17 -8.49
N THR A 5 -3.60 25.76 -7.60
CA THR A 5 -2.26 25.27 -7.31
C THR A 5 -2.41 23.96 -6.54
N SER A 6 -2.36 22.83 -7.25
CA SER A 6 -2.23 21.51 -6.66
C SER A 6 -1.06 21.50 -5.67
N PRO A 7 -1.21 20.98 -4.43
CA PRO A 7 -0.09 20.89 -3.51
C PRO A 7 0.94 19.92 -4.08
N THR A 8 2.10 20.44 -4.45
CA THR A 8 3.30 19.69 -4.80
C THR A 8 3.64 18.80 -3.60
N LYS A 9 3.45 17.48 -3.71
CA LYS A 9 3.80 16.52 -2.65
C LYS A 9 5.26 16.77 -2.26
N ASN A 10 5.50 17.11 -0.99
CA ASN A 10 6.87 17.28 -0.51
C ASN A 10 7.58 15.93 -0.63
N ILE A 11 8.84 15.95 -1.05
CA ILE A 11 9.65 14.74 -1.24
C ILE A 11 9.86 13.99 0.10
N ASN A 12 9.73 14.71 1.23
CA ASN A 12 9.72 14.16 2.59
C ASN A 12 8.37 13.54 3.01
N ASP A 13 7.30 13.71 2.22
CA ASP A 13 5.96 13.13 2.49
C ASP A 13 5.75 11.79 1.77
N LEU A 14 6.78 11.27 1.09
CA LEU A 14 6.70 9.97 0.43
C LEU A 14 6.81 8.86 1.47
N TYR A 15 5.75 8.05 1.55
CA TYR A 15 5.75 6.87 2.39
C TYR A 15 6.95 5.98 2.04
N PRO A 16 7.81 5.62 3.02
CA PRO A 16 8.95 4.73 2.76
C PRO A 16 8.41 3.32 2.51
N TYR A 17 8.20 2.99 1.24
CA TYR A 17 7.70 1.68 0.84
C TYR A 17 8.60 0.55 1.35
N PRO A 18 8.04 -0.64 1.65
CA PRO A 18 8.82 -1.81 2.01
C PRO A 18 9.90 -2.10 0.95
N PRO A 19 11.09 -2.62 1.30
CA PRO A 19 12.17 -2.88 0.33
C PRO A 19 11.73 -3.72 -0.88
N CYS A 20 10.81 -4.67 -0.69
CA CYS A 20 10.26 -5.50 -1.76
C CYS A 20 9.43 -4.71 -2.78
N TRP A 21 9.11 -3.45 -2.54
CA TRP A 21 8.36 -2.59 -3.46
C TRP A 21 9.18 -2.23 -4.71
N GLN A 22 10.50 -2.36 -4.65
CA GLN A 22 11.40 -2.21 -5.80
C GLN A 22 11.47 -3.46 -6.69
N ASP A 23 10.98 -4.60 -6.21
CA ASP A 23 10.90 -5.84 -6.99
C ASP A 23 9.54 -5.92 -7.70
N ASP A 24 9.53 -5.66 -9.01
CA ASP A 24 8.31 -5.67 -9.82
C ASP A 24 7.60 -7.02 -9.77
N ALA A 25 8.33 -8.14 -9.84
CA ALA A 25 7.73 -9.47 -9.81
C ALA A 25 7.05 -9.72 -8.46
N ARG A 26 7.70 -9.30 -7.36
CA ARG A 26 7.12 -9.42 -6.02
C ARG A 26 5.89 -8.53 -5.86
N VAL A 27 5.94 -7.29 -6.34
CA VAL A 27 4.80 -6.35 -6.28
C VAL A 27 3.62 -6.88 -7.09
N GLN A 28 3.84 -7.47 -8.27
CA GLN A 28 2.77 -8.09 -9.06
C GLN A 28 2.05 -9.19 -8.28
N VAL A 29 2.79 -10.07 -7.58
CA VAL A 29 2.19 -11.11 -6.72
C VAL A 29 1.39 -10.51 -5.57
N LEU A 30 1.87 -9.43 -4.96
CA LEU A 30 1.19 -8.75 -3.85
C LEU A 30 -0.09 -8.02 -4.30
N LEU A 31 -0.09 -7.46 -5.52
CA LEU A 31 -1.23 -6.75 -6.10
C LEU A 31 -2.25 -7.65 -6.80
N ALA A 32 -1.87 -8.88 -7.15
CA ALA A 32 -2.80 -9.87 -7.70
C ALA A 32 -4.00 -10.12 -6.76
N PRO A 33 -5.12 -10.67 -7.25
CA PRO A 33 -6.20 -11.11 -6.38
C PRO A 33 -5.71 -12.09 -5.30
N PHE A 34 -6.42 -12.15 -4.16
CA PHE A 34 -6.22 -13.24 -3.21
C PHE A 34 -6.80 -14.52 -3.80
N HIS A 35 -6.05 -15.61 -3.69
CA HIS A 35 -6.60 -16.95 -3.90
C HIS A 35 -7.47 -17.35 -2.70
N ASP A 36 -8.30 -18.38 -2.87
CA ASP A 36 -9.04 -18.94 -1.75
C ASP A 36 -8.04 -19.48 -0.70
N ARG A 37 -8.27 -19.12 0.57
CA ARG A 37 -7.43 -19.54 1.69
C ARG A 37 -7.40 -21.07 1.82
N SER A 38 -8.46 -21.77 1.42
CA SER A 38 -8.52 -23.24 1.44
C SER A 38 -7.56 -23.90 0.44
N VAL A 39 -7.20 -23.21 -0.65
CA VAL A 39 -6.27 -23.72 -1.67
C VAL A 39 -4.82 -23.58 -1.19
N ASN A 40 -4.50 -22.46 -0.54
CA ASN A 40 -3.18 -22.23 0.04
C ASN A 40 -3.25 -21.22 1.20
N ALA A 41 -3.44 -21.75 2.41
CA ALA A 41 -3.58 -20.92 3.60
C ALA A 41 -2.30 -20.15 3.94
N GLU A 42 -1.13 -20.75 3.73
CA GLU A 42 0.17 -20.13 4.01
C GLU A 42 0.38 -18.89 3.13
N SER A 43 0.18 -19.03 1.82
CA SER A 43 0.33 -17.92 0.87
C SER A 43 -0.69 -16.80 1.16
N TYR A 44 -1.93 -17.18 1.46
CA TYR A 44 -2.98 -16.24 1.84
C TYR A 44 -2.60 -15.46 3.10
N ASP A 45 -2.24 -16.17 4.17
CA ASP A 45 -1.94 -15.58 5.47
C ASP A 45 -0.68 -14.71 5.40
N ALA A 46 0.35 -15.13 4.65
CA ALA A 46 1.55 -14.33 4.42
C ALA A 46 1.24 -13.04 3.66
N LYS A 47 0.41 -13.10 2.62
CA LYS A 47 -0.02 -11.92 1.85
C LYS A 47 -0.90 -11.00 2.67
N MET A 48 -1.81 -11.55 3.47
CA MET A 48 -2.67 -10.79 4.38
C MET A 48 -1.83 -10.07 5.44
N LYS A 49 -0.89 -10.78 6.07
CA LYS A 49 0.03 -10.20 7.05
C LYS A 49 0.85 -9.05 6.45
N PHE A 50 1.40 -9.25 5.25
CA PHE A 50 2.12 -8.19 4.54
C PHE A 50 1.27 -6.92 4.40
N TRP A 51 0.03 -7.04 3.93
CA TRP A 51 -0.84 -5.88 3.73
C TRP A 51 -1.27 -5.23 5.05
N GLN A 52 -1.57 -6.02 6.09
CA GLN A 52 -1.85 -5.50 7.43
C GLN A 52 -0.68 -4.69 7.99
N ASP A 53 0.53 -5.23 7.88
CA ASP A 53 1.74 -4.57 8.38
C ASP A 53 2.02 -3.29 7.58
N THR A 54 1.94 -3.36 6.24
CA THR A 54 2.14 -2.20 5.35
C THR A 54 1.12 -1.09 5.62
N ILE A 55 -0.17 -1.41 5.75
CA ILE A 55 -1.22 -0.43 6.02
C ILE A 55 -1.04 0.19 7.41
N ARG A 56 -0.63 -0.61 8.40
CA ARG A 56 -0.33 -0.11 9.75
C ARG A 56 0.80 0.91 9.71
N GLU A 57 1.93 0.58 9.09
CA GLU A 57 3.07 1.49 8.95
C GLU A 57 2.69 2.75 8.16
N TYR A 58 1.88 2.62 7.12
CA TYR A 58 1.36 3.77 6.39
C TYR A 58 0.49 4.69 7.25
N CYS A 59 -0.37 4.11 8.10
CA CYS A 59 -1.18 4.87 9.05
C CYS A 59 -0.32 5.58 10.10
N LEU A 60 0.71 4.90 10.62
CA LEU A 60 1.68 5.47 11.55
C LEU A 60 2.45 6.63 10.92
N PHE A 61 2.93 6.46 9.69
CA PHE A 61 3.62 7.50 8.92
C PHE A 61 2.74 8.75 8.72
N LYS A 62 1.45 8.57 8.39
CA LYS A 62 0.50 9.68 8.27
C LYS A 62 0.07 10.31 9.61
N GLY A 63 0.35 9.65 10.75
CA GLY A 63 -0.21 10.01 12.05
C GLY A 63 -1.73 9.87 12.13
N LYS A 64 -2.34 8.97 11.34
CA LYS A 64 -3.80 8.76 11.29
C LYS A 64 -4.15 7.29 11.35
N ALA A 65 -5.03 6.90 12.27
CA ALA A 65 -5.53 5.52 12.41
C ALA A 65 -6.68 5.16 11.43
N ASN A 66 -6.95 6.01 10.45
CA ASN A 66 -7.96 5.78 9.42
C ASN A 66 -7.35 5.81 8.01
N PHE A 67 -7.99 5.04 7.13
CA PHE A 67 -7.66 4.95 5.72
C PHE A 67 -8.93 4.60 4.95
N SER A 68 -8.91 4.86 3.65
CA SER A 68 -9.99 4.46 2.73
C SER A 68 -9.45 3.55 1.64
N LYS A 69 -10.34 2.76 1.03
CA LYS A 69 -9.98 1.92 -0.13
C LYS A 69 -9.36 2.75 -1.26
N ASN A 70 -9.89 3.94 -1.54
CA ASN A 70 -9.37 4.80 -2.60
C ASN A 70 -7.99 5.35 -2.27
N GLU A 71 -7.76 5.74 -1.02
CA GLU A 71 -6.45 6.19 -0.56
C GLU A 71 -5.40 5.08 -0.71
N LEU A 72 -5.70 3.87 -0.26
CA LEU A 72 -4.79 2.73 -0.45
C LEU A 72 -4.50 2.46 -1.92
N ARG A 73 -5.52 2.54 -2.80
CA ARG A 73 -5.31 2.37 -4.24
C ARG A 73 -4.38 3.43 -4.83
N LEU A 74 -4.51 4.70 -4.43
CA LEU A 74 -3.68 5.79 -4.95
C LEU A 74 -2.23 5.72 -4.44
N ASN A 75 -2.02 5.17 -3.26
CA ASN A 75 -0.69 5.07 -2.66
C ASN A 75 0.01 3.74 -3.01
N PHE A 76 -0.73 2.67 -3.27
CA PHE A 76 -0.16 1.36 -3.56
C PHE A 76 -0.44 0.86 -4.98
N SER A 77 -0.67 1.79 -5.93
CA SER A 77 -0.70 1.49 -7.37
C SER A 77 0.67 1.73 -7.99
N LYS A 78 1.18 0.74 -8.73
CA LYS A 78 2.17 0.97 -9.80
C LYS A 78 1.45 1.25 -11.11
#